data_AF-A0A8H3KYU9-F1
#
_entry.id   AF-A0A8H3KYU9-F1
#
_cell.length_a   1.000
_cell.length_b   1.000
_cell.length_c   1.000
_cell.angle_alpha   90.00
_cell.angle_beta   90.00
_cell.angle_gamma   90.00
#
_symmetry.space_group_name_H-M   'P 1'
#
loop_
_entity.id
_entity.type
_entity.pdbx_description
1 polymer ?
#
loop_
_entity_poly.entity_id
_entity_poly.type
_entity_poly.pdbx_seq_one_letter_code
_entity_poly.pdbx_strand_id
1 'polypeptide(L)'
;MIDNKLLPKLSQNLLEILEDEEYYNITIEVGNDPYKNDETLINIKLPNILPETFQIILRYIYGGKLPLEEYDISDIIKILNHHHQMNEIQVWEHVIKWGLAQNPELPSDPTNFSKDDFNTLKNTLQQCIPYIKFRNLTSKEFLKKVKPYRKALPKGLYNDLLEYFSDNDYDQTKKSEPQIVKEIKSKNIDSKIITNQHVEIISRWIDRLKNKDKLTNSYEFKLLYHDNRDEPGVNRIKKFHEACDNKPRTIIVIKVKDRNEIFGGYNPIEWKSDKSYGITKDSFIFSFSNDSTENYVLSRVNDETKAVCNCAYLGPSFGYKDLCLSINLGGNIIIKCKKMNYEEQIIGNSDVLFLDFFEEYLIIYGEKLSLEEHGVSDIIKILVAANELSLQELIPDLESFLIENKNSWIEQNFDLLYQTSFENNSFLEL
;
A
#
# COMPACT_ATOMS: atom_id res chain seq x y z
N MET A 1 -18.22 -18.32 -27.64
CA MET A 1 -17.20 -17.41 -28.19
C MET A 1 -17.44 -16.07 -27.52
N ILE A 2 -16.86 -15.91 -26.33
CA ILE A 2 -17.02 -14.68 -25.52
C ILE A 2 -16.16 -13.63 -26.22
N ASP A 3 -16.79 -12.51 -26.56
CA ASP A 3 -16.22 -11.47 -27.41
C ASP A 3 -14.94 -10.93 -26.74
N ASN A 4 -13.88 -10.81 -27.53
CA ASN A 4 -12.52 -10.38 -27.14
C ASN A 4 -12.44 -8.91 -26.65
N LYS A 5 -13.58 -8.34 -26.25
CA LYS A 5 -13.77 -6.95 -25.81
C LYS A 5 -13.81 -6.79 -24.29
N LEU A 6 -14.10 -7.86 -23.54
CA LEU A 6 -14.18 -7.80 -22.09
C LEU A 6 -12.78 -7.69 -21.43
N LEU A 7 -11.79 -8.42 -21.96
CA LEU A 7 -10.44 -8.47 -21.41
C LEU A 7 -9.69 -7.13 -21.53
N PRO A 8 -9.73 -6.42 -22.67
CA PRO A 8 -9.21 -5.04 -22.76
C PRO A 8 -9.96 -4.02 -21.89
N LYS A 9 -11.24 -4.27 -21.53
CA LYS A 9 -11.98 -3.41 -20.59
C LYS A 9 -11.55 -3.67 -19.13
N LEU A 10 -11.21 -4.92 -18.79
CA LEU A 10 -10.79 -5.34 -17.45
C LEU A 10 -9.49 -4.68 -16.99
N SER A 11 -8.58 -4.39 -17.93
CA SER A 11 -7.37 -3.61 -17.68
C SER A 11 -7.61 -2.11 -17.50
N GLN A 12 -8.73 -1.59 -18.03
CA GLN A 12 -9.05 -0.17 -18.01
C GLN A 12 -9.90 0.24 -16.80
N ASN A 13 -10.91 -0.54 -16.40
CA ASN A 13 -11.69 -0.28 -15.18
C ASN A 13 -12.64 -1.45 -14.80
N LEU A 14 -12.41 -2.17 -13.70
CA LEU A 14 -13.34 -3.25 -13.28
C LEU A 14 -14.72 -2.70 -12.89
N LEU A 15 -14.80 -1.50 -12.34
CA LEU A 15 -16.06 -0.90 -11.89
C LEU A 15 -16.99 -0.51 -13.05
N GLU A 16 -16.46 -0.07 -14.19
CA GLU A 16 -17.28 0.20 -15.39
C GLU A 16 -17.83 -1.08 -16.03
N ILE A 17 -17.15 -2.23 -15.87
CA ILE A 17 -17.63 -3.53 -16.37
C ILE A 17 -18.72 -4.11 -15.47
N LEU A 18 -18.60 -3.90 -14.17
CA LEU A 18 -19.62 -4.27 -13.20
C LEU A 18 -20.89 -3.41 -13.34
N GLU A 19 -20.78 -2.22 -13.96
CA GLU A 19 -21.89 -1.30 -14.18
C GLU A 19 -22.47 -1.31 -15.61
N ASP A 20 -21.86 -2.05 -16.54
CA ASP A 20 -22.36 -2.27 -17.90
C ASP A 20 -23.57 -3.22 -17.86
N GLU A 21 -24.76 -2.77 -18.31
CA GLU A 21 -26.03 -3.53 -18.25
C GLU A 21 -25.95 -4.90 -18.97
N GLU A 22 -24.90 -5.13 -19.75
CA GLU A 22 -24.60 -6.37 -20.45
C GLU A 22 -23.97 -7.47 -19.54
N TYR A 23 -23.41 -7.14 -18.37
CA TYR A 23 -22.49 -8.04 -17.62
C TYR A 23 -22.69 -8.15 -16.09
N TYR A 24 -23.76 -7.60 -15.51
CA TYR A 24 -24.04 -7.59 -14.05
C TYR A 24 -24.06 -8.97 -13.34
N ASN A 25 -24.08 -10.06 -14.11
CA ASN A 25 -24.14 -11.41 -13.61
C ASN A 25 -22.78 -12.14 -13.67
N ILE A 26 -21.62 -11.48 -13.74
CA ILE A 26 -20.34 -12.19 -13.91
C ILE A 26 -19.77 -12.76 -12.60
N THR A 27 -19.45 -14.06 -12.58
CA THR A 27 -18.55 -14.68 -11.60
C THR A 27 -17.23 -15.03 -12.28
N ILE A 28 -16.09 -14.63 -11.72
CA ILE A 28 -14.77 -15.06 -12.18
C ILE A 28 -14.33 -16.27 -11.35
N GLU A 29 -14.29 -17.44 -11.99
CA GLU A 29 -13.78 -18.68 -11.41
C GLU A 29 -12.34 -18.90 -11.89
N VAL A 30 -11.42 -19.03 -10.93
CA VAL A 30 -9.99 -19.18 -11.18
C VAL A 30 -9.57 -20.59 -10.76
N GLY A 31 -8.91 -21.31 -11.65
CA GLY A 31 -8.53 -22.72 -11.45
C GLY A 31 -9.63 -23.74 -11.79
N ASN A 32 -9.32 -25.02 -11.59
CA ASN A 32 -10.20 -26.15 -11.93
C ASN A 32 -11.02 -26.62 -10.71
N ASP A 33 -12.12 -25.94 -10.39
CA ASP A 33 -13.11 -26.45 -9.43
C ASP A 33 -14.32 -27.06 -10.16
N PRO A 34 -14.53 -28.38 -10.11
CA PRO A 34 -15.62 -29.05 -10.81
C PRO A 34 -16.98 -28.97 -10.09
N TYR A 35 -17.09 -28.29 -8.93
CA TYR A 35 -18.28 -28.38 -8.07
C TYR A 35 -19.13 -27.10 -7.93
N LYS A 36 -18.88 -26.04 -8.70
CA LYS A 36 -19.76 -24.86 -8.73
C LYS A 36 -20.41 -24.68 -10.09
N ASN A 37 -21.69 -25.04 -10.15
CA ASN A 37 -22.60 -24.62 -11.22
C ASN A 37 -23.82 -24.00 -10.54
N ASP A 38 -23.75 -22.70 -10.26
CA ASP A 38 -24.97 -21.90 -10.07
C ASP A 38 -25.32 -21.27 -11.42
N GLU A 39 -26.40 -21.76 -12.05
CA GLU A 39 -26.83 -21.43 -13.42
C GLU A 39 -27.44 -20.03 -13.59
N THR A 40 -27.25 -19.12 -12.62
CA THR A 40 -27.84 -17.77 -12.64
C THR A 40 -26.85 -16.66 -12.99
N LEU A 41 -25.55 -16.98 -13.15
CA LEU A 41 -24.46 -16.04 -13.38
C LEU A 41 -23.64 -16.39 -14.65
N ILE A 42 -23.16 -15.39 -15.39
CA ILE A 42 -22.15 -15.51 -16.45
C ILE A 42 -20.82 -15.91 -15.80
N ASN A 43 -20.45 -17.18 -15.87
CA ASN A 43 -19.19 -17.65 -15.29
C ASN A 43 -18.04 -17.47 -16.29
N ILE A 44 -17.10 -16.57 -15.97
CA ILE A 44 -15.81 -16.49 -16.66
C ILE A 44 -14.88 -17.46 -15.96
N LYS A 45 -14.50 -18.51 -16.68
CA LYS A 45 -13.51 -19.47 -16.20
C LYS A 45 -12.14 -19.05 -16.73
N LEU A 46 -11.21 -18.83 -15.81
CA LEU A 46 -9.78 -18.65 -16.07
C LEU A 46 -9.07 -19.93 -15.60
N PRO A 47 -9.25 -21.08 -16.30
CA PRO A 47 -8.79 -22.38 -15.82
C PRO A 47 -7.27 -22.49 -15.80
N ASN A 48 -6.58 -21.63 -16.56
CA ASN A 48 -5.13 -21.62 -16.71
C ASN A 48 -4.43 -20.64 -15.75
N ILE A 49 -5.21 -19.81 -15.04
CA ILE A 49 -4.70 -18.88 -14.04
C ILE A 49 -4.94 -19.52 -12.67
N LEU A 50 -3.90 -19.57 -11.82
CA LEU A 50 -4.06 -20.01 -10.44
C LEU A 50 -4.63 -18.87 -9.58
N PRO A 51 -5.41 -19.16 -8.52
CA PRO A 51 -5.96 -18.12 -7.64
C PRO A 51 -4.90 -17.16 -7.09
N GLU A 52 -3.72 -17.67 -6.76
CA GLU A 52 -2.60 -16.89 -6.25
C GLU A 52 -2.01 -15.95 -7.33
N THR A 53 -1.90 -16.43 -8.57
CA THR A 53 -1.46 -15.63 -9.72
C THR A 53 -2.47 -14.54 -10.07
N PHE A 54 -3.77 -14.87 -10.02
CA PHE A 54 -4.83 -13.89 -10.25
C PHE A 54 -4.83 -12.78 -9.21
N GLN A 55 -4.54 -13.10 -7.94
CA GLN A 55 -4.39 -12.10 -6.87
C GLN A 55 -3.24 -11.12 -7.15
N ILE A 56 -2.10 -11.60 -7.67
CA ILE A 56 -0.97 -10.75 -8.05
C ILE A 56 -1.35 -9.81 -9.20
N ILE A 57 -2.12 -10.30 -10.17
CA ILE A 57 -2.56 -9.50 -11.31
C ILE A 57 -3.60 -8.46 -10.91
N LEU A 58 -4.55 -8.81 -10.03
CA LEU A 58 -5.45 -7.83 -9.45
C LEU A 58 -4.65 -6.72 -8.75
N ARG A 59 -3.62 -7.08 -7.99
CA ARG A 59 -2.75 -6.08 -7.33
C ARG A 59 -2.02 -5.19 -8.34
N TYR A 60 -1.59 -5.69 -9.49
CA TYR A 60 -1.03 -4.86 -10.55
C TYR A 60 -2.08 -3.90 -11.14
N ILE A 61 -3.27 -4.41 -11.51
CA ILE A 61 -4.38 -3.63 -12.08
C ILE A 61 -4.80 -2.50 -11.12
N TYR A 62 -4.82 -2.76 -9.80
CA TYR A 62 -5.17 -1.77 -8.77
C TYR A 62 -3.96 -1.05 -8.14
N GLY A 63 -2.73 -1.42 -8.47
CA GLY A 63 -1.52 -0.81 -7.90
C GLY A 63 -0.81 0.10 -8.89
N GLY A 64 -0.97 -0.16 -10.20
CA GLY A 64 -0.36 0.59 -11.29
C GLY A 64 1.15 0.43 -11.40
N LYS A 65 1.79 -0.43 -10.61
CA LYS A 65 3.23 -0.76 -10.66
C LYS A 65 3.50 -2.17 -10.13
N LEU A 66 4.30 -2.95 -10.86
CA LEU A 66 5.05 -4.10 -10.35
C LEU A 66 6.53 -3.66 -10.24
N PRO A 67 7.06 -3.39 -9.04
CA PRO A 67 8.45 -2.96 -8.91
C PRO A 67 9.39 -4.11 -9.32
N LEU A 68 10.19 -3.86 -10.35
CA LEU A 68 11.16 -4.81 -10.88
C LEU A 68 12.51 -4.78 -10.18
N GLU A 69 12.81 -3.73 -9.42
CA GLU A 69 14.04 -3.59 -8.63
C GLU A 69 13.85 -2.49 -7.57
N GLU A 70 14.76 -2.47 -6.59
CA GLU A 70 14.82 -1.68 -5.35
C GLU A 70 14.23 -2.35 -4.12
N TYR A 71 15.08 -3.16 -3.49
CA TYR A 71 14.92 -3.54 -2.10
C TYR A 71 15.38 -2.43 -1.15
N ASP A 72 14.51 -2.12 -0.18
CA ASP A 72 14.97 -1.58 1.10
C ASP A 72 15.65 -2.72 1.89
N ILE A 73 16.70 -2.39 2.65
CA ILE A 73 17.42 -3.33 3.53
C ILE A 73 16.44 -4.07 4.48
N SER A 74 15.34 -3.41 4.86
CA SER A 74 14.22 -3.99 5.60
C SER A 74 13.65 -5.26 4.94
N ASP A 75 13.50 -5.25 3.62
CA ASP A 75 12.84 -6.33 2.88
C ASP A 75 13.81 -7.48 2.61
N ILE A 76 15.10 -7.19 2.39
CA ILE A 76 16.19 -8.18 2.39
C ILE A 76 16.23 -8.96 3.71
N ILE A 77 16.12 -8.27 4.85
CA ILE A 77 16.14 -8.93 6.18
C ILE A 77 14.86 -9.78 6.40
N LYS A 78 13.71 -9.37 5.86
CA LYS A 78 12.46 -10.18 5.94
C LYS A 78 12.55 -11.45 5.08
N ILE A 79 13.10 -11.34 3.87
CA ILE A 79 13.31 -12.48 2.96
C ILE A 79 14.30 -13.49 3.58
N LEU A 80 15.41 -13.01 4.15
CA LEU A 80 16.37 -13.86 4.87
C LEU A 80 15.73 -14.59 6.06
N ASN A 81 14.76 -13.95 6.73
CA ASN A 81 13.99 -14.55 7.83
C ASN A 81 12.97 -15.61 7.37
N HIS A 82 12.44 -15.52 6.15
CA HIS A 82 11.41 -16.44 5.65
C HIS A 82 11.95 -17.63 4.87
N HIS A 83 13.02 -17.45 4.08
CA HIS A 83 13.43 -18.49 3.14
C HIS A 83 14.16 -19.69 3.74
N HIS A 84 14.71 -19.62 4.96
CA HIS A 84 15.68 -20.63 5.44
C HIS A 84 15.49 -21.17 6.87
N GLN A 85 14.37 -20.89 7.57
CA GLN A 85 14.24 -21.23 9.00
C GLN A 85 15.48 -20.81 9.83
N MET A 86 16.09 -19.67 9.49
CA MET A 86 17.28 -19.21 10.20
C MET A 86 16.89 -18.74 11.59
N ASN A 87 17.64 -19.19 12.60
CA ASN A 87 17.48 -18.64 13.94
C ASN A 87 18.06 -17.22 14.01
N GLU A 88 17.65 -16.47 15.03
CA GLU A 88 18.03 -15.05 15.12
C GLU A 88 19.55 -14.83 15.17
N ILE A 89 20.31 -15.80 15.67
CA ILE A 89 21.77 -15.70 15.67
C ILE A 89 22.35 -15.77 14.27
N GLN A 90 21.81 -16.62 13.40
CA GLN A 90 22.22 -16.70 12.00
C GLN A 90 21.91 -15.39 11.27
N VAL A 91 20.78 -14.74 11.55
CA VAL A 91 20.42 -13.44 10.97
C VAL A 91 21.47 -12.39 11.35
N TRP A 92 21.81 -12.30 12.64
CA TRP A 92 22.87 -11.40 13.12
C TRP A 92 24.22 -11.67 12.44
N GLU A 93 24.62 -12.94 12.30
CA GLU A 93 25.87 -13.29 11.63
C GLU A 93 25.89 -12.90 10.14
N HIS A 94 24.76 -13.02 9.44
CA HIS A 94 24.65 -12.56 8.05
C HIS A 94 24.68 -11.05 7.93
N VAL A 95 24.01 -10.33 8.83
CA VAL A 95 24.05 -8.86 8.88
C VAL A 95 25.49 -8.37 9.10
N ILE A 96 26.24 -9.01 9.99
CA ILE A 96 27.66 -8.70 10.20
C ILE A 96 28.48 -8.98 8.94
N LYS A 97 28.33 -10.17 8.33
CA LYS A 97 29.06 -10.52 7.10
C LYS A 97 28.77 -9.52 5.98
N TRP A 98 27.51 -9.12 5.81
CA TRP A 98 27.10 -8.11 4.85
C TRP A 98 27.74 -6.76 5.16
N GLY A 99 27.69 -6.30 6.42
CA GLY A 99 28.31 -5.04 6.83
C GLY A 99 29.83 -5.00 6.60
N LEU A 100 30.53 -6.12 6.78
CA LEU A 100 31.95 -6.25 6.45
C LEU A 100 32.19 -6.26 4.94
N ALA A 101 31.34 -6.93 4.16
CA ALA A 101 31.44 -6.96 2.70
C ALA A 101 31.25 -5.57 2.08
N GLN A 102 30.40 -4.73 2.68
CA GLN A 102 30.23 -3.32 2.27
C GLN A 102 31.43 -2.44 2.62
N ASN A 103 32.33 -2.90 3.50
CA ASN A 103 33.51 -2.15 3.94
C ASN A 103 34.77 -3.05 3.88
N PRO A 104 35.31 -3.35 2.69
CA PRO A 104 36.38 -4.35 2.51
C PRO A 104 37.69 -4.01 3.24
N GLU A 105 37.90 -2.75 3.62
CA GLU A 105 39.07 -2.27 4.36
C GLU A 105 39.03 -2.64 5.86
N LEU A 106 37.87 -3.07 6.38
CA LEU A 106 37.74 -3.47 7.78
C LEU A 106 38.45 -4.81 8.04
N PRO A 107 39.10 -4.97 9.21
CA PRO A 107 39.64 -6.26 9.63
C PRO A 107 38.53 -7.34 9.67
N SER A 108 38.89 -8.61 9.46
CA SER A 108 37.92 -9.71 9.58
C SER A 108 37.60 -10.09 11.04
N ASP A 109 38.47 -9.73 11.99
CA ASP A 109 38.30 -10.00 13.42
C ASP A 109 37.95 -8.70 14.19
N PRO A 110 36.79 -8.61 14.86
CA PRO A 110 36.37 -7.43 15.62
C PRO A 110 37.30 -7.04 16.77
N THR A 111 38.17 -7.95 17.24
CA THR A 111 39.17 -7.63 18.27
C THR A 111 40.26 -6.69 17.76
N ASN A 112 40.47 -6.62 16.45
CA ASN A 112 41.46 -5.76 15.80
C ASN A 112 40.90 -4.39 15.39
N PHE A 113 39.62 -4.10 15.67
CA PHE A 113 38.97 -2.87 15.20
C PHE A 113 39.45 -1.64 15.96
N SER A 114 39.85 -0.62 15.20
CA SER A 114 40.02 0.74 15.68
C SER A 114 38.67 1.35 16.08
N LYS A 115 38.69 2.54 16.71
CA LYS A 115 37.45 3.27 17.01
C LYS A 115 36.71 3.68 15.73
N ASP A 116 37.45 4.05 14.70
CA ASP A 116 36.89 4.52 13.43
C ASP A 116 36.34 3.35 12.60
N ASP A 117 36.93 2.17 12.71
CA ASP A 117 36.44 0.91 12.13
C ASP A 117 35.04 0.59 12.68
N PHE A 118 34.86 0.73 14.01
CA PHE A 118 33.55 0.55 14.64
C PHE A 118 32.54 1.62 14.22
N ASN A 119 32.96 2.87 14.02
CA ASN A 119 32.06 3.92 13.53
C ASN A 119 31.62 3.66 12.09
N THR A 120 32.54 3.18 11.24
CA THR A 120 32.27 2.78 9.86
C THR A 120 31.24 1.66 9.83
N LEU A 121 31.50 0.57 10.56
CA LEU A 121 30.56 -0.54 10.64
C LEU A 121 29.21 -0.14 11.27
N LYS A 122 29.22 0.73 12.29
CA LYS A 122 27.99 1.27 12.90
C LYS A 122 27.12 1.98 11.87
N ASN A 123 27.70 2.85 11.05
CA ASN A 123 26.96 3.62 10.06
C ASN A 123 26.34 2.71 8.99
N THR A 124 27.03 1.64 8.59
CA THR A 124 26.51 0.63 7.66
C THR A 124 25.38 -0.19 8.29
N LEU A 125 25.53 -0.62 9.54
CA LEU A 125 24.57 -1.52 10.19
C LEU A 125 23.37 -0.82 10.83
N GLN A 126 23.38 0.52 10.95
CA GLN A 126 22.35 1.26 11.69
C GLN A 126 20.93 0.99 11.18
N GLN A 127 20.77 0.73 9.88
CA GLN A 127 19.48 0.42 9.27
C GLN A 127 19.06 -1.03 9.48
N CYS A 128 20.00 -1.95 9.69
CA CYS A 128 19.71 -3.38 9.91
C CYS A 128 19.34 -3.67 11.37
N ILE A 129 19.98 -3.00 12.33
CA ILE A 129 19.88 -3.27 13.77
C ILE A 129 18.43 -3.33 14.30
N PRO A 130 17.49 -2.44 13.91
CA PRO A 130 16.12 -2.47 14.42
C PRO A 130 15.35 -3.75 14.08
N TYR A 131 15.79 -4.49 13.06
CA TYR A 131 15.10 -5.70 12.59
C TYR A 131 15.60 -6.99 13.25
N ILE A 132 16.65 -6.90 14.09
CA ILE A 132 17.28 -8.05 14.74
C ILE A 132 16.68 -8.21 16.14
N LYS A 133 16.01 -9.33 16.39
CA LYS A 133 15.36 -9.64 17.66
C LYS A 133 16.35 -10.17 18.68
N PHE A 134 17.34 -9.36 19.07
CA PHE A 134 18.42 -9.78 19.97
C PHE A 134 17.95 -10.54 21.24
N ARG A 135 16.75 -10.26 21.76
CA ARG A 135 16.16 -10.97 22.93
C ARG A 135 15.82 -12.45 22.68
N ASN A 136 15.78 -12.89 21.42
CA ASN A 136 15.59 -14.27 21.02
C ASN A 136 16.91 -15.08 21.01
N LEU A 137 18.05 -14.42 21.23
CA LEU A 137 19.35 -15.09 21.36
C LEU A 137 19.46 -15.74 22.75
N THR A 138 20.28 -16.78 22.86
CA THR A 138 20.75 -17.28 24.15
C THR A 138 21.84 -16.37 24.72
N SER A 139 22.02 -16.34 26.05
CA SER A 139 23.10 -15.58 26.68
C SER A 139 24.48 -15.97 26.13
N LYS A 140 24.67 -17.24 25.77
CA LYS A 140 25.91 -17.74 25.14
C LYS A 140 26.12 -17.14 23.75
N GLU A 141 25.07 -17.04 22.93
CA GLU A 141 25.14 -16.43 21.61
C GLU A 141 25.40 -14.93 21.70
N PHE A 142 24.68 -14.22 22.56
CA PHE A 142 24.92 -12.80 22.82
C PHE A 142 26.38 -12.53 23.21
N LEU A 143 26.89 -13.25 24.22
CA LEU A 143 28.25 -13.06 24.74
C LEU A 143 29.34 -13.39 23.71
N LYS A 144 29.12 -14.39 22.84
CA LYS A 144 30.14 -14.82 21.87
C LYS A 144 30.07 -14.08 20.54
N LYS A 145 28.89 -13.65 20.11
CA LYS A 145 28.65 -13.22 18.73
C LYS A 145 28.17 -11.78 18.61
N VAL A 146 27.47 -11.25 19.61
CA VAL A 146 27.00 -9.84 19.61
C VAL A 146 27.97 -8.93 20.36
N LYS A 147 28.40 -9.35 21.56
CA LYS A 147 29.33 -8.59 22.42
C LYS A 147 30.62 -8.10 21.74
N PRO A 148 31.27 -8.86 20.83
CA PRO A 148 32.45 -8.36 20.12
C PRO A 148 32.18 -7.06 19.33
N TYR A 149 30.96 -6.89 18.82
CA TYR A 149 30.54 -5.74 18.03
C TYR A 149 29.82 -4.65 18.86
N ARG A 150 29.92 -4.68 20.19
CA ARG A 150 29.23 -3.75 21.11
C ARG A 150 29.38 -2.26 20.76
N LYS A 151 30.52 -1.86 20.19
CA LYS A 151 30.80 -0.46 19.81
C LYS A 151 30.09 -0.05 18.52
N ALA A 152 29.65 -1.02 17.69
CA ALA A 152 28.84 -0.78 16.50
C ALA A 152 27.34 -0.69 16.78
N LEU A 153 26.89 -1.04 18.00
CA LEU A 153 25.49 -0.96 18.41
C LEU A 153 25.17 0.40 19.07
N PRO A 154 23.91 0.89 18.98
CA PRO A 154 23.44 2.00 19.79
C PRO A 154 23.69 1.74 21.28
N LYS A 155 24.25 2.72 21.98
CA LYS A 155 24.66 2.57 23.38
C LYS A 155 23.51 2.19 24.31
N GLY A 156 22.32 2.78 24.10
CA GLY A 156 21.11 2.42 24.83
C GLY A 156 20.74 0.95 24.64
N LEU A 157 20.59 0.53 23.38
CA LEU A 157 20.28 -0.86 23.02
C LEU A 157 21.27 -1.87 23.63
N TYR A 158 22.57 -1.61 23.55
CA TYR A 158 23.56 -2.54 24.09
C TYR A 158 23.47 -2.68 25.62
N ASN A 159 23.21 -1.58 26.33
CA ASN A 159 23.04 -1.61 27.78
C ASN A 159 21.80 -2.41 28.17
N ASP A 160 20.68 -2.20 27.49
CA ASP A 160 19.44 -2.94 27.72
C ASP A 160 19.61 -4.45 27.49
N LEU A 161 20.34 -4.82 26.42
CA LEU A 161 20.67 -6.22 26.15
C LEU A 161 21.62 -6.80 27.19
N LEU A 162 22.60 -6.03 27.65
CA LEU A 162 23.52 -6.46 28.69
C LEU A 162 22.78 -6.74 29.99
N GLU A 163 21.83 -5.89 30.39
CA GLU A 163 20.97 -6.09 31.55
C GLU A 163 20.10 -7.35 31.37
N TYR A 164 19.41 -7.46 30.24
CA TYR A 164 18.56 -8.61 29.92
C TYR A 164 19.30 -9.96 29.99
N PHE A 165 20.55 -10.01 29.51
CA PHE A 165 21.35 -11.25 29.50
C PHE A 165 22.18 -11.50 30.76
N SER A 166 22.22 -10.56 31.71
CA SER A 166 22.97 -10.70 32.98
C SER A 166 22.12 -11.25 34.12
N ASP A 167 20.79 -11.21 34.00
CA ASP A 167 19.87 -11.67 35.04
C ASP A 167 19.62 -13.19 34.90
N ASN A 168 20.24 -13.99 35.78
CA ASN A 168 20.18 -15.46 35.73
C ASN A 168 18.87 -16.04 36.29
N ASP A 169 17.93 -15.21 36.75
CA ASP A 169 16.67 -15.63 37.39
C ASP A 169 15.42 -15.46 36.50
N TYR A 170 15.57 -15.13 35.22
CA TYR A 170 14.43 -15.00 34.32
C TYR A 170 13.95 -16.38 33.80
N ASP A 171 12.97 -16.92 34.52
CA ASP A 171 12.18 -18.10 34.20
C ASP A 171 11.80 -18.17 32.71
N GLN A 172 12.34 -19.17 32.00
CA GLN A 172 12.11 -19.41 30.56
C GLN A 172 10.64 -19.74 30.23
N THR A 173 9.76 -19.83 31.22
CA THR A 173 8.33 -20.15 31.03
C THR A 173 7.40 -18.94 30.98
N LYS A 174 7.88 -17.71 31.24
CA LYS A 174 7.10 -16.48 31.04
C LYS A 174 7.37 -15.85 29.67
N LYS A 175 6.90 -16.51 28.60
CA LYS A 175 6.61 -15.83 27.32
C LYS A 175 5.45 -14.85 27.54
N SER A 176 5.74 -13.70 28.12
CA SER A 176 4.89 -12.54 27.96
C SER A 176 5.20 -11.97 26.57
N GLU A 177 4.21 -11.99 25.68
CA GLU A 177 4.28 -11.24 24.43
C GLU A 177 4.52 -9.76 24.79
N PRO A 178 5.60 -9.14 24.30
CA PRO A 178 5.66 -7.69 24.32
C PRO A 178 4.56 -7.21 23.36
N GLN A 179 3.64 -6.40 23.88
CA GLN A 179 2.82 -5.52 23.05
C GLN A 179 3.77 -4.68 22.20
N ILE A 180 3.98 -5.10 20.95
CA ILE A 180 4.71 -4.32 19.98
C ILE A 180 3.78 -3.15 19.64
N VAL A 181 4.05 -1.99 20.23
CA VAL A 181 3.78 -0.74 19.52
C VAL A 181 4.69 -0.82 18.28
N LYS A 182 4.14 -1.39 17.21
CA LYS A 182 4.74 -1.30 15.88
C LYS A 182 4.53 0.15 15.50
N GLU A 183 5.52 0.99 15.72
CA GLU A 183 5.68 2.14 14.84
C GLU A 183 5.91 1.55 13.45
N ILE A 184 4.80 1.36 12.72
CA ILE A 184 4.81 1.41 11.27
C ILE A 184 5.40 2.79 10.98
N LYS A 185 6.69 2.87 10.67
CA LYS A 185 7.19 4.03 9.96
C LYS A 185 6.53 3.99 8.59
N SER A 186 5.31 4.51 8.52
CA SER A 186 4.76 4.99 7.26
C SER A 186 5.80 5.93 6.67
N LYS A 187 6.00 5.85 5.36
CA LYS A 187 6.67 6.94 4.63
C LYS A 187 6.03 8.23 5.14
N ASN A 188 6.84 9.17 5.63
CA ASN A 188 6.33 10.45 6.10
C ASN A 188 5.48 11.07 4.99
N ILE A 189 4.17 11.23 5.24
CA ILE A 189 3.32 11.98 4.34
C ILE A 189 3.75 13.44 4.39
N ASP A 190 4.05 14.03 3.24
CA ASP A 190 4.30 15.46 3.11
C ASP A 190 2.95 16.20 2.99
N SER A 191 2.17 16.18 4.07
CA SER A 191 0.88 16.88 4.17
C SER A 191 0.98 18.01 5.19
N LYS A 192 0.33 19.13 4.89
CA LYS A 192 0.17 20.24 5.85
C LYS A 192 -1.07 20.09 6.73
N ILE A 193 -1.94 19.11 6.44
CA ILE A 193 -3.24 18.93 7.11
C ILE A 193 -3.23 17.66 7.98
N ILE A 194 -2.75 16.54 7.46
CA ILE A 194 -2.83 15.23 8.14
C ILE A 194 -1.46 14.68 8.52
N THR A 195 -1.43 13.88 9.59
CA THR A 195 -0.23 13.18 10.06
C THR A 195 -0.22 11.73 9.59
N ASN A 196 0.91 11.05 9.77
CA ASN A 196 1.03 9.61 9.56
C ASN A 196 -0.01 8.78 10.33
N GLN A 197 -0.46 9.25 11.48
CA GLN A 197 -1.48 8.54 12.26
C GLN A 197 -2.87 8.66 11.63
N HIS A 198 -3.21 9.83 11.08
CA HIS A 198 -4.44 9.98 10.29
C HIS A 198 -4.41 9.07 9.07
N VAL A 199 -3.25 9.02 8.37
CA VAL A 199 -3.04 8.09 7.24
C VAL A 199 -3.31 6.65 7.65
N GLU A 200 -2.79 6.20 8.80
CA GLU A 200 -3.04 4.84 9.28
C GLU A 200 -4.53 4.56 9.52
N ILE A 201 -5.25 5.47 10.19
CA ILE A 201 -6.69 5.31 10.43
C ILE A 201 -7.46 5.22 9.11
N ILE A 202 -7.14 6.12 8.17
CA ILE A 202 -7.77 6.17 6.85
C ILE A 202 -7.49 4.88 6.07
N SER A 203 -6.22 4.42 6.01
CA SER A 203 -5.81 3.19 5.35
C SER A 203 -6.54 1.96 5.91
N ARG A 204 -6.68 1.86 7.23
CA ARG A 204 -7.44 0.78 7.86
C ARG A 204 -8.91 0.78 7.45
N TRP A 205 -9.49 1.95 7.22
CA TRP A 205 -10.88 2.09 6.77
C TRP A 205 -11.07 1.78 5.29
N ILE A 206 -10.08 2.06 4.45
CA ILE A 206 -10.03 1.59 3.06
C ILE A 206 -10.07 0.05 3.05
N ASP A 207 -9.24 -0.59 3.87
CA ASP A 207 -9.16 -2.06 4.00
C ASP A 207 -10.34 -2.69 4.76
N ARG A 208 -11.30 -1.90 5.27
CA ARG A 208 -12.43 -2.37 6.09
C ARG A 208 -12.01 -3.20 7.31
N LEU A 209 -10.85 -2.89 7.90
CA LEU A 209 -10.28 -3.66 9.01
C LEU A 209 -11.03 -3.42 10.32
N LYS A 210 -11.21 -4.47 11.12
CA LYS A 210 -11.68 -4.36 12.51
C LYS A 210 -10.51 -3.99 13.42
N ASN A 211 -10.81 -3.48 14.63
CA ASN A 211 -9.80 -2.95 15.56
C ASN A 211 -8.66 -3.93 15.93
N LYS A 212 -8.86 -5.24 15.77
CA LYS A 212 -7.83 -6.27 16.04
C LYS A 212 -7.03 -6.70 14.81
N ASP A 213 -7.50 -6.33 13.62
CA ASP A 213 -6.92 -6.80 12.37
C ASP A 213 -5.64 -6.01 12.06
N LYS A 214 -4.62 -6.73 11.60
CA LYS A 214 -3.34 -6.13 11.25
C LYS A 214 -3.46 -5.46 9.89
N LEU A 215 -2.96 -4.23 9.76
CA LEU A 215 -2.80 -3.58 8.46
C LEU A 215 -1.73 -4.36 7.67
N THR A 216 -2.15 -4.98 6.56
CA THR A 216 -1.28 -5.76 5.67
C THR A 216 -0.85 -4.93 4.47
N ASN A 217 -1.75 -4.09 3.96
CA ASN A 217 -1.49 -3.26 2.80
C ASN A 217 -0.71 -2.01 3.21
N SER A 218 0.31 -1.67 2.43
CA SER A 218 0.93 -0.36 2.51
C SER A 218 0.24 0.56 1.50
N TYR A 219 0.19 1.86 1.78
CA TYR A 219 -0.45 2.85 0.91
C TYR A 219 0.51 4.01 0.69
N GLU A 220 0.65 4.42 -0.55
CA GLU A 220 1.34 5.65 -0.93
C GLU A 220 0.31 6.72 -1.27
N PHE A 221 0.38 7.83 -0.54
CA PHE A 221 -0.48 9.00 -0.71
C PHE A 221 0.26 10.00 -1.60
N LYS A 222 -0.05 9.98 -2.89
CA LYS A 222 0.56 10.87 -3.88
C LYS A 222 -0.29 12.14 -4.02
N LEU A 223 0.24 13.29 -3.59
CA LEU A 223 -0.44 14.58 -3.74
C LEU A 223 -0.78 14.85 -5.22
N LEU A 224 -2.06 15.07 -5.50
CA LEU A 224 -2.58 15.48 -6.82
C LEU A 224 -2.74 16.99 -6.90
N TYR A 225 -3.30 17.58 -5.85
CA TYR A 225 -3.61 19.00 -5.82
C TYR A 225 -3.42 19.55 -4.40
N HIS A 226 -2.64 20.63 -4.30
CA HIS A 226 -2.55 21.45 -3.11
C HIS A 226 -3.26 22.76 -3.39
N ASP A 227 -4.25 23.06 -2.58
CA ASP A 227 -5.10 24.20 -2.79
C ASP A 227 -4.41 25.54 -2.53
N ASN A 228 -4.54 26.47 -3.48
CA ASN A 228 -3.94 27.79 -3.39
C ASN A 228 -4.95 28.80 -2.81
N ARG A 229 -4.73 29.18 -1.55
CA ARG A 229 -5.60 30.10 -0.80
C ARG A 229 -5.75 31.48 -1.41
N ASP A 230 -4.74 31.93 -2.17
CA ASP A 230 -4.71 33.26 -2.76
C ASP A 230 -5.57 33.37 -4.03
N GLU A 231 -6.09 32.23 -4.52
CA GLU A 231 -6.93 32.21 -5.71
C GLU A 231 -8.43 32.38 -5.39
N PRO A 232 -9.19 33.01 -6.30
CA PRO A 232 -10.65 33.05 -6.20
C PRO A 232 -11.24 31.65 -6.09
N GLY A 233 -12.33 31.51 -5.30
CA GLY A 233 -12.98 30.21 -5.08
C GLY A 233 -13.32 29.46 -6.37
N VAL A 234 -13.76 30.18 -7.41
CA VAL A 234 -14.08 29.59 -8.73
C VAL A 234 -12.86 28.90 -9.35
N ASN A 235 -11.68 29.51 -9.26
CA ASN A 235 -10.45 28.95 -9.81
C ASN A 235 -9.98 27.73 -9.02
N ARG A 236 -10.11 27.78 -7.68
CA ARG A 236 -9.79 26.64 -6.80
C ARG A 236 -10.65 25.41 -7.11
N ILE A 237 -11.96 25.60 -7.33
CA ILE A 237 -12.86 24.52 -7.77
C ILE A 237 -12.51 24.02 -9.18
N LYS A 238 -12.20 24.92 -10.11
CA LYS A 238 -11.79 24.55 -11.47
C LYS A 238 -10.51 23.68 -11.46
N LYS A 239 -9.51 24.08 -10.67
CA LYS A 239 -8.24 23.35 -10.55
C LYS A 239 -8.39 21.97 -9.92
N PHE A 240 -9.33 21.83 -8.98
CA PHE A 240 -9.71 20.52 -8.47
C PHE A 240 -10.16 19.60 -9.61
N HIS A 241 -11.12 20.02 -10.44
CA HIS A 241 -11.59 19.21 -11.57
C HIS A 241 -10.47 18.94 -12.59
N GLU A 242 -9.62 19.92 -12.89
CA GLU A 242 -8.46 19.73 -13.77
C GLU A 242 -7.48 18.67 -13.25
N ALA A 243 -7.34 18.54 -11.92
CA ALA A 243 -6.42 17.59 -11.30
C ALA A 243 -7.03 16.21 -11.02
N CYS A 244 -8.32 16.17 -10.68
CA CYS A 244 -8.96 14.98 -10.09
C CYS A 244 -10.00 14.30 -10.99
N ASP A 245 -10.56 14.96 -12.01
CA ASP A 245 -11.51 14.30 -12.90
C ASP A 245 -10.84 13.09 -13.60
N ASN A 246 -11.59 12.00 -13.72
CA ASN A 246 -11.12 10.70 -14.22
C ASN A 246 -10.01 10.05 -13.37
N LYS A 247 -9.83 10.51 -12.12
CA LYS A 247 -8.93 9.85 -11.15
C LYS A 247 -9.76 9.10 -10.11
N PRO A 248 -9.63 7.77 -10.03
CA PRO A 248 -10.23 6.99 -8.95
C PRO A 248 -9.33 7.03 -7.70
N ARG A 249 -9.82 6.48 -6.59
CA ARG A 249 -9.06 6.23 -5.35
C ARG A 249 -8.39 7.51 -4.82
N THR A 250 -9.17 8.57 -4.69
CA THR A 250 -8.68 9.85 -4.18
C THR A 250 -9.11 10.06 -2.74
N ILE A 251 -8.26 10.69 -1.94
CA ILE A 251 -8.60 11.21 -0.62
C ILE A 251 -8.51 12.72 -0.65
N ILE A 252 -9.59 13.36 -0.23
CA ILE A 252 -9.56 14.77 0.13
C ILE A 252 -9.36 14.94 1.63
N VAL A 253 -8.50 15.88 1.99
CA VAL A 253 -8.38 16.41 3.35
C VAL A 253 -8.60 17.93 3.34
N ILE A 254 -9.50 18.40 4.19
CA ILE A 254 -9.99 19.77 4.26
C ILE A 254 -9.58 20.37 5.60
N LYS A 255 -8.92 21.52 5.56
CA LYS A 255 -8.68 22.37 6.72
C LYS A 255 -9.74 23.46 6.80
N VAL A 256 -10.41 23.56 7.94
CA VAL A 256 -11.41 24.60 8.19
C VAL A 256 -10.75 25.85 8.73
N LYS A 257 -11.23 27.02 8.26
CA LYS A 257 -10.75 28.31 8.70
C LYS A 257 -11.05 28.53 10.18
N ASP A 258 -10.04 28.99 10.92
CA ASP A 258 -10.11 29.31 12.35
C ASP A 258 -10.55 28.13 13.25
N ARG A 259 -10.40 26.89 12.76
CA ARG A 259 -10.71 25.68 13.50
C ARG A 259 -9.61 24.63 13.34
N ASN A 260 -9.47 23.79 14.37
CA ASN A 260 -8.51 22.70 14.35
C ASN A 260 -9.05 21.42 13.70
N GLU A 261 -10.36 21.34 13.50
CA GLU A 261 -11.04 20.21 12.87
C GLU A 261 -10.53 19.99 11.44
N ILE A 262 -10.33 18.71 11.10
CA ILE A 262 -10.00 18.26 9.75
C ILE A 262 -11.19 17.44 9.26
N PHE A 263 -11.65 17.73 8.05
CA PHE A 263 -12.69 16.94 7.39
C PHE A 263 -12.13 16.31 6.13
N GLY A 264 -12.82 15.32 5.60
CA GLY A 264 -12.42 14.75 4.33
C GLY A 264 -13.28 13.58 3.92
N GLY A 265 -12.88 12.97 2.82
CA GLY A 265 -13.56 11.82 2.27
C GLY A 265 -12.68 11.03 1.32
N TYR A 266 -12.91 9.74 1.28
CA TYR A 266 -12.31 8.83 0.34
C TYR A 266 -13.31 8.52 -0.76
N ASN A 267 -12.93 8.83 -2.00
CA ASN A 267 -13.66 8.44 -3.19
C ASN A 267 -12.92 7.29 -3.90
N PRO A 268 -13.45 6.06 -3.90
CA PRO A 268 -12.82 4.93 -4.58
C PRO A 268 -12.99 4.96 -6.10
N ILE A 269 -14.00 5.67 -6.61
CA ILE A 269 -14.36 5.76 -8.03
C ILE A 269 -13.87 7.07 -8.64
N GLU A 270 -13.97 7.21 -9.95
CA GLU A 270 -13.55 8.42 -10.66
C GLU A 270 -14.44 9.62 -10.35
N TRP A 271 -13.81 10.79 -10.23
CA TRP A 271 -14.54 12.06 -10.28
C TRP A 271 -14.99 12.38 -11.71
N LYS A 272 -16.20 12.93 -11.82
CA LYS A 272 -16.78 13.42 -13.08
C LYS A 272 -17.31 14.83 -12.92
N SER A 273 -17.60 15.47 -14.04
CA SER A 273 -18.18 16.82 -14.13
C SER A 273 -19.51 16.86 -14.90
N ASP A 274 -20.30 15.78 -14.83
CA ASP A 274 -21.49 15.53 -15.64
C ASP A 274 -22.83 15.68 -14.89
N LYS A 275 -22.78 16.08 -13.60
CA LYS A 275 -23.91 16.20 -12.66
C LYS A 275 -24.52 14.87 -12.21
N SER A 276 -23.88 13.74 -12.50
CA SER A 276 -24.30 12.42 -12.02
C SER A 276 -24.03 12.24 -10.52
N TYR A 277 -24.59 11.17 -9.97
CA TYR A 277 -24.09 10.59 -8.73
C TYR A 277 -23.21 9.39 -9.06
N GLY A 278 -22.05 9.32 -8.41
CA GLY A 278 -21.20 8.15 -8.42
C GLY A 278 -21.77 7.08 -7.49
N ILE A 279 -21.81 5.84 -7.97
CA ILE A 279 -22.34 4.68 -7.25
C ILE A 279 -21.17 3.91 -6.64
N THR A 280 -21.16 3.77 -5.31
CA THR A 280 -20.17 2.92 -4.62
C THR A 280 -20.56 2.70 -3.16
N LYS A 281 -20.22 1.54 -2.62
CA LYS A 281 -20.34 1.19 -1.19
C LYS A 281 -19.07 1.44 -0.37
N ASP A 282 -17.97 1.75 -1.05
CA ASP A 282 -16.63 1.84 -0.44
C ASP A 282 -16.23 3.27 -0.08
N SER A 283 -17.01 4.26 -0.53
CA SER A 283 -16.86 5.66 -0.14
C SER A 283 -17.12 5.86 1.35
N PHE A 284 -16.32 6.71 1.97
CA PHE A 284 -16.53 7.15 3.35
C PHE A 284 -16.06 8.59 3.53
N ILE A 285 -16.69 9.28 4.48
CA ILE A 285 -16.30 10.62 4.92
C ILE A 285 -15.80 10.55 6.36
N PHE A 286 -15.00 11.53 6.76
CA PHE A 286 -14.40 11.57 8.09
C PHE A 286 -14.29 12.97 8.66
N SER A 287 -14.23 13.01 9.99
CA SER A 287 -13.77 14.17 10.77
C SER A 287 -12.75 13.73 11.82
N PHE A 288 -11.69 14.52 11.95
CA PHE A 288 -10.67 14.36 12.99
C PHE A 288 -10.70 15.59 13.91
N SER A 289 -10.77 15.35 15.21
CA SER A 289 -10.73 16.40 16.22
C SER A 289 -9.28 16.61 16.67
N ASN A 290 -8.70 17.75 16.27
CA ASN A 290 -7.33 18.13 16.62
C ASN A 290 -6.28 17.13 16.08
N ASP A 291 -5.02 17.24 16.50
CA ASP A 291 -3.97 16.25 16.23
C ASP A 291 -4.17 14.91 16.98
N SER A 292 -5.35 14.69 17.59
CA SER A 292 -5.60 13.50 18.43
C SER A 292 -6.29 12.40 17.65
N THR A 293 -5.68 11.21 17.67
CA THR A 293 -6.17 10.00 17.01
C THR A 293 -7.31 9.31 17.74
N GLU A 294 -7.74 9.85 18.89
CA GLU A 294 -8.73 9.22 19.76
C GLU A 294 -10.16 9.72 19.47
N ASN A 295 -10.30 10.91 18.89
CA ASN A 295 -11.58 11.56 18.65
C ASN A 295 -11.78 11.82 17.16
N TYR A 296 -12.33 10.83 16.48
CA TYR A 296 -12.69 10.92 15.07
C TYR A 296 -14.07 10.34 14.80
N VAL A 297 -14.71 10.82 13.74
CA VAL A 297 -15.91 10.21 13.17
C VAL A 297 -15.53 9.70 11.80
N LEU A 298 -15.83 8.44 11.54
CA LEU A 298 -15.76 7.84 10.22
C LEU A 298 -17.16 7.38 9.86
N SER A 299 -17.59 7.71 8.65
CA SER A 299 -18.95 7.45 8.20
C SER A 299 -18.90 6.85 6.81
N ARG A 300 -19.39 5.63 6.66
CA ARG A 300 -19.51 5.02 5.34
C ARG A 300 -20.75 5.54 4.63
N VAL A 301 -20.76 5.44 3.32
CA VAL A 301 -21.98 5.67 2.55
C VAL A 301 -23.02 4.61 2.90
N ASN A 302 -24.24 5.05 3.17
CA ASN A 302 -25.41 4.22 3.46
C ASN A 302 -26.30 4.06 2.22
N ASP A 303 -26.47 5.12 1.41
CA ASP A 303 -27.12 5.07 0.10
C ASP A 303 -26.06 5.09 -1.00
N GLU A 304 -25.61 3.90 -1.43
CA GLU A 304 -24.51 3.73 -2.38
C GLU A 304 -24.76 4.41 -3.73
N THR A 305 -26.04 4.61 -4.12
CA THR A 305 -26.42 5.26 -5.38
C THR A 305 -26.13 6.77 -5.40
N LYS A 306 -25.78 7.34 -4.25
CA LYS A 306 -25.51 8.77 -4.06
C LYS A 306 -24.21 9.01 -3.31
N ALA A 307 -23.22 8.15 -3.48
CA ALA A 307 -21.96 8.26 -2.74
C ALA A 307 -21.22 9.57 -3.03
N VAL A 308 -21.11 9.95 -4.31
CA VAL A 308 -20.34 11.12 -4.77
C VAL A 308 -21.19 11.96 -5.70
N CYS A 309 -21.16 13.29 -5.57
CA CYS A 309 -21.89 14.20 -6.45
C CYS A 309 -20.93 14.87 -7.45
N ASN A 310 -21.09 14.55 -8.73
CA ASN A 310 -20.21 14.97 -9.82
C ASN A 310 -20.63 16.31 -10.46
N CYS A 311 -20.87 17.33 -9.63
CA CYS A 311 -21.31 18.63 -10.12
C CYS A 311 -20.12 19.55 -10.45
N ALA A 312 -19.97 19.93 -11.72
CA ALA A 312 -18.87 20.79 -12.22
C ALA A 312 -18.73 22.18 -11.58
N TYR A 313 -19.71 22.62 -10.79
CA TYR A 313 -19.71 23.91 -10.09
C TYR A 313 -19.47 23.79 -8.59
N LEU A 314 -19.37 22.56 -8.10
CA LEU A 314 -19.03 22.24 -6.72
C LEU A 314 -17.60 21.77 -6.70
N GLY A 315 -16.94 21.91 -5.55
CA GLY A 315 -15.75 21.13 -5.31
C GLY A 315 -16.11 19.68 -4.98
N PRO A 316 -15.15 19.00 -4.34
CA PRO A 316 -15.36 17.69 -3.73
C PRO A 316 -16.68 17.61 -2.96
N SER A 317 -17.51 16.64 -3.34
CA SER A 317 -18.87 16.49 -2.82
C SER A 317 -19.25 15.03 -2.65
N PHE A 318 -19.53 14.66 -1.40
CA PHE A 318 -19.96 13.33 -0.97
C PHE A 318 -21.42 13.40 -0.50
N GLY A 319 -22.23 12.46 -0.98
CA GLY A 319 -23.65 12.48 -0.69
C GLY A 319 -24.36 13.61 -1.42
N TYR A 320 -25.63 13.81 -1.10
CA TYR A 320 -26.34 15.01 -1.53
C TYR A 320 -25.71 16.26 -0.89
N LYS A 321 -25.40 16.21 0.42
CA LYS A 321 -24.80 17.30 1.21
C LYS A 321 -24.03 16.81 2.44
N ASP A 322 -23.64 15.54 2.49
CA ASP A 322 -22.99 14.94 3.66
C ASP A 322 -21.60 15.55 3.88
N LEU A 323 -20.88 15.86 2.81
CA LEU A 323 -19.73 16.75 2.82
C LEU A 323 -19.60 17.42 1.44
N CYS A 324 -19.70 18.74 1.36
CA CYS A 324 -19.68 19.44 0.08
C CYS A 324 -18.95 20.78 0.16
N LEU A 325 -18.01 21.00 -0.76
CA LEU A 325 -17.40 22.31 -0.99
C LEU A 325 -18.19 23.08 -2.05
N SER A 326 -18.64 24.30 -1.72
CA SER A 326 -19.40 25.15 -2.64
C SER A 326 -19.02 26.60 -2.49
N ILE A 327 -19.29 27.42 -3.50
CA ILE A 327 -19.00 28.86 -3.45
C ILE A 327 -20.23 29.61 -2.96
N ASN A 328 -20.03 30.54 -2.03
CA ASN A 328 -21.09 31.44 -1.57
C ASN A 328 -21.19 32.70 -2.45
N LEU A 329 -22.19 33.54 -2.20
CA LEU A 329 -22.40 34.79 -2.97
C LEU A 329 -21.21 35.77 -2.88
N GLY A 330 -20.39 35.68 -1.84
CA GLY A 330 -19.18 36.48 -1.66
C GLY A 330 -17.94 35.90 -2.34
N GLY A 331 -18.06 34.82 -3.12
CA GLY A 331 -16.94 34.18 -3.81
C GLY A 331 -16.05 33.30 -2.92
N ASN A 332 -16.39 33.14 -1.64
CA ASN A 332 -15.66 32.29 -0.70
C ASN A 332 -16.14 30.85 -0.80
N ILE A 333 -15.22 29.90 -0.66
CA ILE A 333 -15.57 28.49 -0.55
C ILE A 333 -16.06 28.21 0.89
N ILE A 334 -17.22 27.60 0.95
CA ILE A 334 -17.87 27.15 2.18
C ILE A 334 -18.01 25.63 2.18
N ILE A 335 -17.92 25.07 3.37
CA ILE A 335 -18.11 23.65 3.64
C ILE A 335 -19.53 23.47 4.15
N LYS A 336 -20.28 22.57 3.51
CA LYS A 336 -21.62 22.17 3.93
C LYS A 336 -21.58 20.70 4.34
N CYS A 337 -22.16 20.41 5.50
CA CYS A 337 -22.33 19.05 6.00
C CYS A 337 -23.74 18.90 6.55
N LYS A 338 -24.46 17.91 6.04
CA LYS A 338 -25.77 17.47 6.52
C LYS A 338 -25.88 15.99 6.24
N LYS A 339 -26.02 15.18 7.28
CA LYS A 339 -26.27 13.74 7.14
C LYS A 339 -27.52 13.51 6.30
N MET A 340 -27.36 12.83 5.17
CA MET A 340 -28.42 12.45 4.24
C MET A 340 -28.19 11.02 3.71
N ASN A 341 -27.00 10.76 3.17
CA ASN A 341 -26.66 9.51 2.47
C ASN A 341 -25.56 8.71 3.15
N TYR A 342 -24.94 9.25 4.20
CA TYR A 342 -23.89 8.61 4.97
C TYR A 342 -24.39 8.21 6.37
N GLU A 343 -23.77 7.17 6.94
CA GLU A 343 -24.19 6.53 8.20
C GLU A 343 -24.20 7.49 9.40
N GLU A 344 -23.19 8.33 9.53
CA GLU A 344 -22.94 9.21 10.66
C GLU A 344 -22.79 10.67 10.22
N GLN A 345 -23.16 11.57 11.14
CA GLN A 345 -22.96 13.00 10.95
C GLN A 345 -21.54 13.38 11.39
N ILE A 346 -20.73 13.93 10.48
CA ILE A 346 -19.34 14.27 10.78
C ILE A 346 -19.14 15.68 11.36
N ILE A 347 -20.14 16.58 11.27
CA ILE A 347 -20.12 17.94 11.85
C ILE A 347 -21.26 18.09 12.86
N GLY A 348 -20.94 18.44 14.12
CA GLY A 348 -21.91 18.46 15.22
C GLY A 348 -23.04 19.48 15.13
N ASN A 349 -22.88 20.57 14.36
CA ASN A 349 -23.89 21.64 14.21
C ASN A 349 -24.10 22.04 12.75
N SER A 350 -25.29 22.57 12.42
CA SER A 350 -25.72 22.98 11.08
C SER A 350 -25.00 24.21 10.51
N ASP A 351 -23.83 24.55 11.04
CA ASP A 351 -23.12 25.78 10.73
C ASP A 351 -22.46 25.68 9.35
N VAL A 352 -22.63 26.74 8.56
CA VAL A 352 -21.84 26.92 7.34
C VAL A 352 -20.42 27.25 7.75
N LEU A 353 -19.47 26.37 7.44
CA LEU A 353 -18.06 26.59 7.74
C LEU A 353 -17.34 27.20 6.55
N PHE A 354 -16.24 27.90 6.81
CA PHE A 354 -15.38 28.48 5.79
C PHE A 354 -14.16 27.60 5.56
N LEU A 355 -13.81 27.40 4.30
CA LEU A 355 -12.59 26.68 3.93
C LEU A 355 -11.36 27.55 4.21
N ASP A 356 -10.31 26.97 4.81
CA ASP A 356 -8.96 27.54 4.76
C ASP A 356 -8.29 27.07 3.46
N PHE A 357 -7.94 25.78 3.40
CA PHE A 357 -7.41 25.09 2.22
C PHE A 357 -7.70 23.59 2.28
N PHE A 358 -7.48 22.87 1.18
CA PHE A 358 -7.57 21.42 1.11
C PHE A 358 -6.41 20.81 0.33
N GLU A 359 -6.22 19.52 0.49
CA GLU A 359 -5.27 18.73 -0.29
C GLU A 359 -5.98 17.49 -0.82
N GLU A 360 -5.65 17.12 -2.06
CA GLU A 360 -6.15 15.92 -2.73
C GLU A 360 -5.00 14.96 -2.97
N TYR A 361 -5.20 13.70 -2.61
CA TYR A 361 -4.21 12.64 -2.74
C TYR A 361 -4.76 11.51 -3.60
N LEU A 362 -3.97 11.02 -4.55
CA LEU A 362 -4.17 9.73 -5.19
C LEU A 362 -3.62 8.64 -4.26
N ILE A 363 -4.43 7.64 -4.00
CA ILE A 363 -4.03 6.48 -3.21
C ILE A 363 -3.52 5.39 -4.13
N ILE A 364 -2.26 5.05 -3.93
CA ILE A 364 -1.57 3.98 -4.63
C ILE A 364 -1.38 2.85 -3.62
N TYR A 365 -1.90 1.66 -3.93
CA TYR A 365 -1.63 0.47 -3.12
C TYR A 365 -0.14 0.16 -3.22
N GLY A 366 0.52 0.19 -2.07
CA GLY A 366 1.97 0.11 -1.92
C GLY A 366 2.48 -1.25 -1.49
N GLU A 367 1.74 -2.34 -1.67
CA GLU A 367 2.43 -3.64 -1.75
C GLU A 367 3.29 -3.63 -3.01
N LYS A 368 4.56 -3.25 -2.84
CA LYS A 368 5.62 -3.49 -3.81
C LYS A 368 5.71 -5.02 -3.97
N LEU A 369 5.03 -5.57 -4.98
CA LEU A 369 5.16 -6.99 -5.32
C LEU A 369 6.48 -7.13 -6.10
N SER A 370 7.56 -7.46 -5.38
CA SER A 370 8.88 -7.66 -5.99
C SER A 370 8.89 -9.01 -6.71
N LEU A 371 9.20 -8.99 -8.02
CA LEU A 371 9.38 -10.23 -8.78
C LEU A 371 10.59 -11.02 -8.30
N GLU A 372 11.57 -10.37 -7.65
CA GLU A 372 12.73 -11.06 -7.07
C GLU A 372 12.34 -12.01 -5.92
N GLU A 373 11.21 -11.78 -5.26
CA GLU A 373 10.66 -12.67 -4.21
C GLU A 373 9.94 -13.89 -4.78
N HIS A 374 9.68 -13.91 -6.10
CA HIS A 374 8.94 -14.96 -6.78
C HIS A 374 9.89 -15.91 -7.53
N GLY A 375 9.56 -17.19 -7.54
CA GLY A 375 10.27 -18.14 -8.38
C GLY A 375 10.11 -17.78 -9.86
N VAL A 376 11.08 -18.12 -10.70
CA VAL A 376 11.00 -17.88 -12.16
C VAL A 376 9.73 -18.50 -12.77
N SER A 377 9.33 -19.67 -12.27
CA SER A 377 8.06 -20.31 -12.65
C SER A 377 6.83 -19.47 -12.30
N ASP A 378 6.84 -18.73 -11.19
CA ASP A 378 5.70 -17.89 -10.80
C ASP A 378 5.67 -16.61 -11.62
N ILE A 379 6.83 -16.04 -11.98
CA ILE A 379 6.93 -14.90 -12.90
C ILE A 379 6.40 -15.29 -14.28
N ILE A 380 6.73 -16.47 -14.79
CA ILE A 380 6.20 -16.98 -16.06
C ILE A 380 4.68 -17.16 -15.98
N LYS A 381 4.13 -17.65 -14.87
CA LYS A 381 2.67 -17.73 -14.68
C LYS A 381 2.03 -16.34 -14.68
N ILE A 382 2.66 -15.35 -14.05
CA ILE A 382 2.18 -13.96 -14.07
C ILE A 382 2.21 -13.41 -15.49
N LEU A 383 3.27 -13.67 -16.26
CA LEU A 383 3.43 -13.29 -17.66
C LEU A 383 2.33 -13.90 -18.54
N VAL A 384 2.10 -15.21 -18.43
CA VAL A 384 1.03 -15.93 -19.15
C VAL A 384 -0.34 -15.34 -18.81
N ALA A 385 -0.61 -15.14 -17.53
CA ALA A 385 -1.89 -14.63 -17.08
C ALA A 385 -2.07 -13.13 -17.43
N ALA A 386 -1.00 -12.34 -17.49
CA ALA A 386 -1.03 -10.96 -18.00
C ALA A 386 -1.40 -10.92 -19.49
N ASN A 387 -0.85 -11.84 -20.29
CA ASN A 387 -1.23 -11.99 -21.70
C ASN A 387 -2.68 -12.45 -21.86
N GLU A 388 -3.12 -13.46 -21.10
CA GLU A 388 -4.51 -13.95 -21.10
C GLU A 388 -5.50 -12.84 -20.71
N LEU A 389 -5.09 -11.93 -19.82
CA LEU A 389 -5.87 -10.77 -19.38
C LEU A 389 -5.64 -9.50 -20.23
N SER A 390 -4.90 -9.60 -21.33
CA SER A 390 -4.61 -8.47 -22.24
C SER A 390 -3.92 -7.27 -21.58
N LEU A 391 -3.11 -7.50 -20.54
CA LEU A 391 -2.29 -6.50 -19.85
C LEU A 391 -0.97 -6.27 -20.59
N GLN A 392 -1.07 -5.83 -21.85
CA GLN A 392 0.09 -5.71 -22.76
C GLN A 392 1.16 -4.74 -22.28
N GLU A 393 0.79 -3.76 -21.46
CA GLU A 393 1.70 -2.82 -20.81
C GLU A 393 2.65 -3.47 -19.78
N LEU A 394 2.25 -4.60 -19.17
CA LEU A 394 3.04 -5.31 -18.18
C LEU A 394 4.05 -6.28 -18.81
N ILE A 395 3.77 -6.75 -20.02
CA ILE A 395 4.53 -7.82 -20.67
C ILE A 395 6.01 -7.44 -20.90
N PRO A 396 6.34 -6.27 -21.49
CA PRO A 396 7.74 -5.89 -21.74
C PRO A 396 8.58 -5.79 -20.46
N ASP A 397 7.96 -5.31 -19.39
CA ASP A 397 8.55 -5.17 -18.06
C ASP A 397 8.92 -6.55 -17.48
N LEU A 398 8.03 -7.54 -17.62
CA LEU A 398 8.27 -8.92 -17.17
C LEU A 398 9.31 -9.65 -18.04
N GLU A 399 9.27 -9.47 -19.36
CA GLU A 399 10.25 -10.05 -20.30
C GLU A 399 11.65 -9.51 -20.02
N SER A 400 11.80 -8.19 -19.92
CA SER A 400 13.06 -7.53 -19.60
C SER A 400 13.63 -8.02 -18.28
N PHE A 401 12.81 -8.10 -17.22
CA PHE A 401 13.25 -8.62 -15.92
C PHE A 401 13.76 -10.06 -16.01
N LEU A 402 13.04 -10.95 -16.71
CA LEU A 402 13.46 -12.34 -16.88
C LEU A 402 14.81 -12.43 -17.63
N ILE A 403 14.99 -11.65 -18.70
CA ILE A 403 16.21 -11.62 -19.50
C ILE A 403 17.39 -11.07 -18.70
N GLU A 404 17.21 -9.94 -18.01
CA GLU A 404 18.26 -9.24 -17.29
C GLU A 404 18.68 -9.99 -16.01
N ASN A 405 17.71 -10.50 -15.26
CA ASN A 405 17.95 -11.04 -13.91
C ASN A 405 17.94 -12.57 -13.83
N LYS A 406 17.35 -13.28 -14.79
CA LYS A 406 17.16 -14.75 -14.75
C LYS A 406 17.71 -15.49 -15.97
N ASN A 407 18.66 -14.89 -16.71
CA ASN A 407 19.27 -15.45 -17.93
C ASN A 407 19.71 -16.93 -17.84
N SER A 408 20.40 -17.31 -16.77
CA SER A 408 20.91 -18.67 -16.57
C SER A 408 19.80 -19.70 -16.43
N TRP A 409 18.64 -19.29 -15.91
CA TRP A 409 17.46 -20.15 -15.83
C TRP A 409 16.79 -20.27 -17.20
N ILE A 410 16.70 -19.17 -17.95
CA ILE A 410 16.17 -19.15 -19.32
C ILE A 410 16.95 -20.11 -20.21
N GLU A 411 18.29 -20.04 -20.18
CA GLU A 411 19.16 -20.93 -20.96
C GLU A 411 18.94 -22.41 -20.62
N GLN A 412 18.72 -22.72 -19.34
CA GLN A 412 18.50 -24.10 -18.88
C GLN A 412 17.08 -24.62 -19.15
N ASN A 413 16.11 -23.74 -19.39
CA ASN A 413 14.69 -24.07 -19.54
C ASN A 413 14.10 -23.49 -20.84
N PHE A 414 14.95 -23.33 -21.87
CA PHE A 414 14.56 -22.74 -23.15
C PHE A 414 13.35 -23.45 -23.78
N ASP A 415 13.30 -24.78 -23.73
CA ASP A 415 12.19 -25.56 -24.28
C ASP A 415 10.83 -25.20 -23.65
N LEU A 416 10.82 -24.96 -22.33
CA LEU A 416 9.61 -24.56 -21.60
C LEU A 416 9.16 -23.15 -21.98
N LEU A 417 10.10 -22.21 -22.12
CA LEU A 417 9.81 -20.83 -22.52
C LEU A 417 9.37 -20.74 -23.97
N TYR A 418 10.05 -21.46 -24.87
CA TYR A 418 9.66 -21.58 -26.28
C TYR A 418 8.26 -22.16 -26.42
N GLN A 419 7.95 -23.23 -25.68
CA GLN A 419 6.60 -23.80 -25.68
C GLN A 419 5.56 -22.82 -25.12
N THR A 420 5.89 -22.10 -24.03
CA THR A 420 5.00 -21.10 -23.44
C THR A 420 4.73 -19.93 -24.39
N SER A 421 5.76 -19.40 -25.06
CA SER A 421 5.67 -18.36 -26.08
C SER A 421 4.82 -18.83 -27.27
N PHE A 422 5.09 -20.04 -27.77
CA PHE A 422 4.36 -20.64 -28.88
C PHE A 422 2.88 -20.87 -28.55
N GLU A 423 2.56 -21.39 -27.36
CA GLU A 423 1.18 -21.64 -26.92
C GLU A 423 0.38 -20.34 -26.73
N ASN A 424 1.04 -19.27 -26.30
CA ASN A 424 0.42 -17.97 -26.05
C ASN A 424 0.45 -17.02 -27.25
N ASN A 425 1.18 -17.37 -28.31
CA ASN A 425 1.39 -16.55 -29.51
C ASN A 425 1.86 -15.12 -29.15
N SER A 426 2.70 -15.03 -28.12
CA SER A 426 3.11 -13.83 -27.37
C SER A 426 4.52 -14.03 -26.83
N PHE A 427 5.12 -12.99 -26.24
CA PHE A 427 6.45 -13.01 -25.61
C PHE A 427 7.56 -13.16 -26.67
N LEU A 428 7.75 -12.12 -27.47
CA LEU A 428 8.67 -12.11 -28.61
C LEU A 428 10.10 -11.75 -28.21
N GLU A 429 10.30 -11.21 -27.01
CA GLU A 429 11.62 -10.84 -26.49
C GLU A 429 12.31 -12.01 -25.76
N LEU A 430 11.51 -12.94 -25.21
CA LEU A 430 11.94 -14.23 -24.63
C LEU A 430 12.11 -15.32 -25.69
#